data_AF-A0A933DNZ1-F1
#
_entry.id   AF-A0A933DNZ1-F1
#
_cell.length_a   1.000
_cell.length_b   1.000
_cell.length_c   1.000
_cell.angle_alpha   90.00
_cell.angle_beta   90.00
_cell.angle_gamma   90.00
#
_symmetry.space_group_name_H-M   'P 1'
#
loop_
_entity.id
_entity.type
_entity.pdbx_description
1 polymer ?
#
loop_
_entity_poly.entity_id
_entity_poly.type
_entity_poly.pdbx_seq_one_letter_code
_entity_poly.pdbx_strand_id
1 'polypeptide(L)'
;MDIQTILRDEMVEALIKELGLENDSPEAQADAIAQASENMLARLFLEIFKIVPAPKHAELNAVLDGGDHEKLVAFLSPLVPGADADAFLKDVIRREVEETKRLIATRQ
;
A
#
# COMPACT_ATOMS: atom_id res chain seq x y z
N MET A 1 -7.42 -16.81 -18.49
CA MET A 1 -6.85 -15.63 -17.80
C MET A 1 -6.73 -16.00 -16.34
N ASP A 2 -5.57 -15.75 -15.75
CA ASP A 2 -5.27 -16.10 -14.37
C ASP A 2 -5.96 -15.11 -13.41
N ILE A 3 -6.48 -15.59 -12.29
CA ILE A 3 -7.18 -14.76 -11.28
C ILE A 3 -6.22 -13.71 -10.70
N GLN A 4 -4.93 -14.04 -10.62
CA GLN A 4 -3.89 -13.08 -10.21
C GLN A 4 -3.69 -11.93 -11.21
N THR A 5 -3.98 -12.15 -12.49
CA THR A 5 -3.89 -11.08 -13.52
C THR A 5 -5.07 -10.14 -13.40
N ILE A 6 -6.29 -10.66 -13.22
CA ILE A 6 -7.51 -9.87 -13.09
C ILE A 6 -7.47 -8.97 -11.84
N LEU A 7 -7.06 -9.52 -10.69
CA LEU A 7 -6.92 -8.75 -9.45
C LEU A 7 -5.85 -7.65 -9.56
N ARG A 8 -4.78 -7.89 -10.31
CA ARG A 8 -3.73 -6.90 -10.55
C ARG A 8 -4.22 -5.79 -11.47
N ASP A 9 -4.97 -6.13 -12.52
CA ASP A 9 -5.51 -5.18 -13.49
C ASP A 9 -6.58 -4.26 -12.86
N GLU A 10 -7.47 -4.80 -12.03
CA GLU A 10 -8.47 -3.99 -11.29
C GLU A 10 -7.83 -3.01 -10.30
N MET A 11 -6.74 -3.42 -9.63
CA MET A 11 -5.97 -2.52 -8.76
C MET A 11 -5.26 -1.43 -9.55
N VAL A 12 -4.71 -1.76 -10.71
CA VAL A 12 -4.04 -0.80 -11.61
C VAL A 12 -5.04 0.24 -12.11
N GLU A 13 -6.22 -0.17 -12.58
CA GLU A 13 -7.27 0.76 -13.01
C GLU A 13 -7.75 1.66 -11.87
N ALA A 14 -7.93 1.11 -10.67
CA ALA A 14 -8.30 1.89 -9.50
C ALA A 14 -7.24 2.95 -9.16
N LEU A 15 -5.95 2.59 -9.23
CA LEU A 15 -4.84 3.53 -8.99
C LEU A 15 -4.74 4.60 -10.07
N ILE A 16 -4.92 4.26 -11.35
CA ILE A 16 -4.93 5.24 -12.45
C ILE A 16 -5.99 6.31 -12.18
N LYS A 17 -7.20 5.87 -11.85
CA LYS A 17 -8.33 6.76 -11.57
C LYS A 17 -8.12 7.59 -10.30
N GLU A 18 -7.64 6.97 -9.23
CA GLU A 18 -7.38 7.68 -7.98
C GLU A 18 -6.29 8.73 -8.16
N LEU A 19 -5.22 8.41 -8.88
CA LEU A 19 -4.09 9.31 -9.11
C LEU A 19 -4.36 10.37 -10.19
N GLY A 20 -5.49 10.31 -10.89
CA GLY A 20 -5.85 11.27 -11.94
C GLY A 20 -5.01 11.13 -13.22
N LEU A 21 -4.56 9.90 -13.52
CA LEU A 21 -3.62 9.59 -14.60
C LEU A 21 -4.34 9.12 -15.88
N GLU A 22 -5.67 9.23 -15.98
CA GLU A 22 -6.47 8.65 -17.06
C GLU A 22 -6.09 9.18 -18.45
N ASN A 23 -5.53 10.38 -18.51
CA ASN A 23 -5.14 11.06 -19.75
C ASN A 23 -3.65 10.96 -20.06
N ASP A 24 -2.86 10.35 -19.17
CA ASP A 24 -1.42 10.20 -19.34
C ASP A 24 -1.08 9.05 -20.31
N SER A 25 0.14 9.05 -20.83
CA SER A 25 0.61 7.94 -21.65
C SER A 25 0.71 6.65 -20.82
N PRO A 26 0.56 5.46 -21.41
CA PRO A 26 0.72 4.19 -20.69
C PRO A 26 2.08 4.06 -19.97
N GLU A 27 3.14 4.65 -20.53
CA GLU A 27 4.47 4.69 -19.91
C GLU A 27 4.48 5.58 -18.66
N ALA A 28 3.89 6.78 -18.73
CA ALA A 28 3.76 7.67 -17.58
C ALA A 28 2.84 7.10 -16.49
N GLN A 29 1.75 6.41 -16.88
CA GLN A 29 0.89 5.67 -15.96
C GLN A 29 1.67 4.57 -15.24
N ALA A 30 2.43 3.75 -15.97
CA ALA A 30 3.23 2.67 -15.39
C ALA A 30 4.28 3.19 -14.40
N ASP A 31 5.01 4.25 -14.76
CA ASP A 31 6.02 4.86 -13.89
C ASP A 31 5.40 5.45 -12.62
N ALA A 32 4.30 6.18 -12.75
CA ALA A 32 3.60 6.78 -11.61
C ALA A 32 3.02 5.72 -10.67
N ILE A 33 2.44 4.64 -11.22
CA ILE A 33 1.91 3.52 -10.44
C ILE A 33 3.03 2.76 -9.72
N ALA A 34 4.17 2.52 -10.39
CA ALA A 34 5.32 1.86 -9.79
C ALA A 34 5.86 2.69 -8.60
N GLN A 35 6.04 4.00 -8.81
CA GLN A 35 6.47 4.92 -7.76
C GLN A 35 5.47 5.01 -6.60
N ALA A 36 4.16 5.10 -6.90
CA ALA A 36 3.10 5.10 -5.88
C ALA A 36 3.12 3.80 -5.07
N SER A 37 3.29 2.66 -5.74
CA SER A 37 3.31 1.34 -5.09
C SER A 37 4.51 1.17 -4.17
N GLU A 38 5.70 1.59 -4.62
CA GLU A 38 6.92 1.56 -3.80
C GLU A 38 6.79 2.46 -2.57
N ASN A 39 6.29 3.69 -2.75
CA ASN A 39 6.09 4.63 -1.65
C ASN A 39 5.04 4.10 -0.64
N MET A 40 3.92 3.56 -1.11
CA MET A 40 2.89 2.94 -0.26
C MET A 40 3.48 1.81 0.58
N LEU A 41 4.24 0.91 -0.03
CA LEU A 41 4.88 -0.18 0.69
C LEU A 41 5.88 0.35 1.72
N ALA A 42 6.77 1.27 1.33
CA ALA A 42 7.75 1.86 2.24
C ALA A 42 7.07 2.56 3.43
N ARG A 43 5.99 3.30 3.18
CA ARG A 43 5.25 3.99 4.24
C ARG A 43 4.53 3.02 5.16
N LEU A 44 3.90 1.99 4.60
CA LEU A 44 3.29 0.90 5.37
C LEU A 44 4.31 0.22 6.28
N PHE A 45 5.49 -0.13 5.76
CA PHE A 45 6.56 -0.70 6.57
C PHE A 45 6.94 0.24 7.73
N LEU A 46 7.18 1.52 7.45
CA LEU A 46 7.56 2.49 8.48
C LEU A 46 6.50 2.62 9.58
N GLU A 47 5.21 2.68 9.23
CA GLU A 47 4.14 2.79 10.21
C GLU A 47 3.97 1.48 11.02
N ILE A 48 4.12 0.33 10.37
CA ILE A 48 4.09 -0.99 11.05
C ILE A 48 5.29 -1.12 12.00
N PHE A 49 6.51 -0.77 11.59
CA PHE A 49 7.70 -0.88 12.43
C PHE A 49 7.67 0.06 13.64
N LYS A 50 6.90 1.16 13.60
CA LYS A 50 6.69 2.02 14.77
C LYS A 50 5.85 1.37 15.86
N ILE A 51 4.91 0.49 15.49
CA ILE A 51 3.99 -0.18 16.43
C ILE A 51 4.48 -1.58 16.81
N VAL A 52 5.22 -2.25 15.93
CA VAL A 52 5.74 -3.60 16.18
C VAL A 52 7.06 -3.51 16.97
N PRO A 53 7.13 -4.07 18.18
CA PRO A 53 8.35 -4.03 18.98
C PRO A 53 9.45 -4.88 18.33
N ALA A 54 10.71 -4.45 18.47
CA ALA A 54 11.87 -5.07 17.84
C ALA A 54 11.97 -6.61 17.98
N PRO A 55 11.64 -7.23 19.13
CA PRO A 55 11.66 -8.69 19.27
C PRO A 55 10.70 -9.43 18.34
N LYS A 56 9.66 -8.75 17.83
CA LYS A 56 8.66 -9.32 16.91
C LYS A 56 8.97 -9.07 15.43
N HIS A 57 10.08 -8.39 15.10
CA HIS A 57 10.40 -8.05 13.70
C HIS A 57 10.66 -9.30 12.84
N ALA A 58 11.24 -10.36 13.41
CA ALA A 58 11.44 -11.61 12.68
C ALA A 58 10.11 -12.29 12.31
N GLU A 59 9.13 -12.26 13.21
CA GLU A 59 7.78 -12.80 12.98
C GLU A 59 7.02 -11.94 11.96
N LEU A 60 7.14 -10.61 12.07
CA LEU A 60 6.60 -9.66 11.10
C LEU A 60 7.14 -9.95 9.69
N ASN A 61 8.46 -10.11 9.52
CA ASN A 61 9.06 -10.40 8.23
C ASN A 61 8.53 -11.72 7.62
N ALA A 62 8.35 -12.76 8.45
CA ALA A 62 7.79 -14.02 7.98
C ALA A 62 6.33 -13.90 7.49
N VAL A 63 5.54 -13.02 8.12
CA VAL A 63 4.17 -12.72 7.68
C VAL A 63 4.18 -11.94 6.36
N LEU A 64 5.08 -10.98 6.21
CA LEU A 64 5.22 -10.16 5.00
C LEU A 64 5.72 -10.96 3.81
N ASP A 65 6.70 -11.85 3.99
CA ASP A 65 7.22 -12.73 2.94
C ASP A 65 6.13 -13.67 2.38
N GLY A 66 5.11 -13.98 3.19
CA GLY A 66 3.95 -14.76 2.77
C GLY A 66 2.95 -14.00 1.91
N GLY A 67 3.02 -12.66 1.86
CA GLY A 67 2.08 -11.81 1.11
C GLY A 67 0.61 -11.93 1.55
N ASP A 68 0.37 -12.45 2.76
CA ASP A 68 -0.97 -12.80 3.24
C ASP A 68 -1.55 -11.65 4.09
N HIS A 69 -2.48 -10.91 3.49
CA HIS A 69 -3.14 -9.76 4.13
C HIS A 69 -3.86 -10.16 5.42
N GLU A 70 -4.55 -11.30 5.44
CA GLU A 70 -5.29 -11.74 6.63
C GLU A 70 -4.34 -12.04 7.78
N LYS A 71 -3.19 -12.68 7.49
CA LYS A 71 -2.14 -12.91 8.49
C LYS A 71 -1.52 -11.61 8.99
N LEU A 72 -1.31 -10.63 8.10
CA LEU A 72 -0.80 -9.32 8.49
C LEU A 72 -1.77 -8.60 9.42
N VAL A 73 -3.05 -8.55 9.07
CA VAL A 73 -4.10 -7.96 9.92
C VAL A 73 -4.17 -8.67 11.27
N ALA A 74 -4.16 -10.01 11.28
CA ALA A 74 -4.20 -10.79 12.52
C ALA A 74 -2.98 -10.52 13.42
N PHE A 75 -1.78 -10.41 12.83
CA PHE A 75 -0.55 -10.09 13.56
C PHE A 75 -0.56 -8.68 14.16
N LEU A 76 -1.10 -7.70 13.42
CA LEU A 76 -1.15 -6.30 13.85
C LEU A 76 -2.30 -6.01 14.82
N SER A 77 -3.41 -6.75 14.74
CA SER A 77 -4.60 -6.55 15.57
C SER A 77 -4.32 -6.38 17.07
N PRO A 78 -3.50 -7.23 17.73
CA PRO A 78 -3.18 -7.03 19.15
C PRO A 78 -2.20 -5.87 19.43
N LEU A 79 -1.60 -5.27 18.40
CA LEU A 79 -0.57 -4.23 18.51
C LEU A 79 -1.09 -2.83 18.15
N VAL A 80 -2.28 -2.72 17.54
CA VAL A 80 -2.92 -1.46 17.16
C VAL A 80 -3.95 -1.09 18.24
N PRO A 81 -3.63 -0.21 19.20
CA PRO A 81 -4.55 0.15 20.26
C PRO A 81 -5.70 1.02 19.72
N GLY A 82 -6.94 0.57 19.93
CA GLY A 82 -8.15 1.38 19.70
C GLY A 82 -8.62 1.50 18.25
N ALA A 83 -7.98 0.82 17.31
CA ALA A 83 -8.40 0.77 15.91
C ALA A 83 -8.36 -0.66 15.36
N ASP A 84 -9.17 -0.90 14.34
CA ASP A 84 -9.07 -2.09 13.52
C ASP A 84 -7.74 -2.03 12.73
N ALA A 85 -6.95 -3.11 12.78
CA ALA A 85 -5.69 -3.19 12.04
C ALA A 85 -5.89 -3.03 10.52
N ASP A 86 -7.02 -3.48 9.97
CA ASP A 86 -7.38 -3.25 8.57
C ASP A 86 -7.65 -1.76 8.30
N ALA A 87 -8.35 -1.08 9.22
CA ALA A 87 -8.59 0.37 9.12
C ALA A 87 -7.29 1.17 9.24
N PHE A 88 -6.36 0.73 10.09
CA PHE A 88 -5.03 1.33 10.21
C PHE A 88 -4.26 1.23 8.87
N LEU A 89 -4.19 0.04 8.27
CA LEU A 89 -3.50 -0.16 6.98
C LEU A 89 -4.14 0.69 5.87
N LYS A 90 -5.48 0.72 5.80
CA LYS A 90 -6.23 1.57 4.84
C LYS A 90 -5.96 3.06 5.04
N ASP A 91 -5.86 3.54 6.27
CA ASP A 91 -5.53 4.95 6.53
C ASP A 91 -4.13 5.31 6.06
N VAL A 92 -3.15 4.43 6.28
CA VAL A 92 -1.77 4.63 5.80
C VAL A 92 -1.74 4.68 4.27
N ILE A 93 -2.38 3.73 3.59
CA ILE A 93 -2.47 3.70 2.12
C ILE A 93 -3.14 4.97 1.60
N ARG A 94 -4.26 5.37 2.18
CA ARG A 94 -4.99 6.58 1.77
C ARG A 94 -4.13 7.84 1.90
N ARG A 95 -3.39 7.99 3.00
CA ARG A 95 -2.50 9.15 3.19
C ARG A 95 -1.40 9.20 2.13
N GLU A 96 -0.82 8.06 1.79
CA GLU A 96 0.23 7.99 0.78
C GLU A 96 -0.31 8.24 -0.63
N VAL A 97 -1.51 7.74 -0.94
CA VAL A 97 -2.20 8.04 -2.20
C VAL A 97 -2.44 9.54 -2.33
N GLU A 98 -2.92 10.21 -1.29
CA GLU A 98 -3.13 11.67 -1.29
C GLU A 98 -1.81 12.46 -1.39
N GLU A 99 -0.74 11.99 -0.75
CA GLU A 99 0.59 12.59 -0.86
C GLU A 99 1.15 12.45 -2.28
N THR A 100 1.00 11.26 -2.88
CA THR A 100 1.41 10.99 -4.27
C THR A 100 0.64 11.86 -5.26
N LYS A 101 -0.69 12.01 -5.09
CA LYS A 101 -1.51 12.93 -5.90
C LYS A 101 -0.96 14.36 -5.87
N ARG A 102 -0.59 14.86 -4.69
CA ARG A 102 -0.01 16.21 -4.54
C ARG A 102 1.31 16.34 -5.28
N LEU A 103 2.18 15.33 -5.18
CA LEU A 103 3.48 15.33 -5.87
C LEU A 103 3.30 15.33 -7.39
N ILE A 104 2.36 14.54 -7.92
CA ILE A 104 2.03 14.51 -9.35
C ILE A 104 1.47 15.86 -9.81
N ALA A 105 0.53 16.44 -9.07
CA ALA A 105 -0.06 17.74 -9.38
C ALA A 105 0.95 18.90 -9.38
N THR A 106 2.08 18.74 -8.69
CA THR A 106 3.16 19.76 -8.65
C THR A 106 4.14 19.62 -9.83
N ARG A 107 4.08 18.53 -10.60
CA ARG A 107 4.90 18.29 -11.79
C ARG A 107 4.25 18.77 -13.10
N GLN A 108 2.97 19.14 -13.07
CA GLN A 108 2.22 19.73 -14.19
C GLN A 108 2.34 21.25 -14.19
#